data_AF-A0A1V9X8H7-F1
#
_entry.id   AF-A0A1V9X8H7-F1
#
_cell.length_a   1.000
_cell.length_b   1.000
_cell.length_c   1.000
_cell.angle_alpha   90.00
_cell.angle_beta   90.00
_cell.angle_gamma   90.00
#
_symmetry.space_group_name_H-M   'P 1'
#
loop_
_entity.id
_entity.type
_entity.pdbx_description
1 polymer ?
#
loop_
_entity_poly.entity_id
_entity_poly.type
_entity_poly.pdbx_seq_one_letter_code
_entity_poly.pdbx_strand_id
1 'polypeptide(L)'
;MSATKAMSLDRFKVHSAHRQSLITHTNGLGILGAVLQAAAVHLALRAEGSIEVKNFINELKEILRKVEGVENGHKMSIDMEQFLRDLGNDISAHGAVPTAVYAFLKALQPLSEFKTSSGVVRTIFTAIRLGGDTDTISSMAASIAGKGFSCVYNVVV
;
A
#
# COMPACT_ATOMS: atom_id res chain seq x y z
N MET A 1 -21.73 9.56 14.85
CA MET A 1 -21.65 9.45 13.37
C MET A 1 -21.26 8.03 13.03
N SER A 2 -22.16 7.29 12.39
CA SER A 2 -22.27 5.82 12.45
C SER A 2 -21.28 5.07 11.54
N ALA A 3 -20.75 3.94 12.04
CA ALA A 3 -19.87 2.98 11.37
C ALA A 3 -20.36 2.52 9.97
N THR A 4 -21.65 2.68 9.69
CA THR A 4 -22.29 2.35 8.41
C THR A 4 -21.76 3.17 7.22
N LYS A 5 -21.28 4.40 7.44
CA LYS A 5 -20.78 5.28 6.36
C LYS A 5 -19.30 5.03 6.01
N ALA A 6 -18.52 4.51 6.95
CA ALA A 6 -17.15 4.08 6.71
C ALA A 6 -17.12 2.78 5.88
N MET A 7 -17.99 1.82 6.24
CA MET A 7 -18.07 0.51 5.58
C MET A 7 -18.58 0.55 4.13
N SER A 8 -19.30 1.61 3.73
CA SER A 8 -19.73 1.80 2.33
C SER A 8 -18.66 2.42 1.44
N LEU A 9 -17.77 3.24 2.01
CA LEU A 9 -16.68 3.89 1.28
C LEU A 9 -15.53 2.92 0.98
N ASP A 10 -15.24 2.01 1.91
CA ASP A 10 -14.24 0.94 1.75
C ASP A 10 -14.60 0.03 0.58
N ARG A 11 -15.87 -0.35 0.47
CA ARG A 11 -16.37 -1.14 -0.66
C ARG A 11 -16.24 -0.40 -2.00
N PHE A 12 -16.56 0.89 -2.03
CA PHE A 12 -16.58 1.66 -3.27
C PHE A 12 -15.19 1.83 -3.90
N LYS A 13 -14.17 2.15 -3.08
CA LYS A 13 -12.81 2.41 -3.56
C LYS A 13 -12.11 1.13 -4.04
N VAL A 14 -12.24 0.07 -3.26
CA VAL A 14 -11.66 -1.24 -3.56
C VAL A 14 -12.29 -1.87 -4.80
N HIS A 15 -13.61 -1.76 -4.95
CA HIS A 15 -14.31 -2.21 -6.14
C HIS A 15 -13.94 -1.39 -7.40
N SER A 16 -13.71 -0.09 -7.25
CA SER A 16 -13.26 0.76 -8.37
C SER A 16 -11.85 0.36 -8.84
N ALA A 17 -10.92 0.12 -7.91
CA ALA A 17 -9.57 -0.34 -8.22
C ALA A 17 -9.60 -1.71 -8.94
N HIS A 18 -10.43 -2.64 -8.46
CA HIS A 18 -10.68 -3.91 -9.11
C HIS A 18 -11.15 -3.74 -10.56
N ARG A 19 -12.24 -2.98 -10.77
CA ARG A 19 -12.80 -2.77 -12.12
C ARG A 19 -11.85 -2.03 -13.07
N GLN A 20 -11.07 -1.07 -12.59
CA GLN A 20 -10.07 -0.41 -13.43
C GLN A 20 -8.95 -1.36 -13.83
N SER A 21 -8.50 -2.21 -12.91
CA SER A 21 -7.41 -3.15 -13.22
C SER A 21 -7.79 -4.17 -14.29
N LEU A 22 -9.07 -4.59 -14.35
CA LEU A 22 -9.59 -5.52 -15.36
C LEU A 22 -9.47 -5.02 -16.82
N ILE A 23 -9.28 -3.71 -17.04
CA ILE A 23 -9.14 -3.13 -18.38
C ILE A 23 -7.81 -3.55 -19.01
N THR A 24 -6.74 -3.67 -18.20
CA THR A 24 -5.37 -3.92 -18.68
C THR A 24 -4.74 -5.18 -18.09
N HIS A 25 -5.27 -5.72 -16.99
CA HIS A 25 -4.77 -6.92 -16.34
C HIS A 25 -5.79 -8.05 -16.43
N THR A 26 -5.41 -9.14 -17.08
CA THR A 26 -6.16 -10.40 -17.12
C THR A 26 -5.74 -11.40 -16.04
N ASN A 27 -4.54 -11.22 -15.45
CA ASN A 27 -4.06 -12.04 -14.35
C ASN A 27 -4.55 -11.49 -13.01
N GLY A 28 -5.08 -12.37 -12.16
CA GLY A 28 -5.53 -12.04 -10.81
C GLY A 28 -4.44 -11.41 -9.93
N LEU A 29 -3.15 -11.72 -10.13
CA LEU A 29 -2.07 -11.07 -9.37
C LEU A 29 -1.96 -9.57 -9.68
N GLY A 30 -2.18 -9.17 -10.94
CA GLY A 30 -2.18 -7.75 -11.34
C GLY A 30 -3.34 -6.98 -10.73
N ILE A 31 -4.51 -7.61 -10.76
CA ILE A 31 -5.75 -7.09 -10.17
C ILE A 31 -5.59 -6.90 -8.66
N LEU A 32 -5.04 -7.90 -7.97
CA LEU A 32 -4.84 -7.83 -6.53
C LEU A 32 -3.76 -6.83 -6.11
N GLY A 33 -2.70 -6.68 -6.91
CA GLY A 33 -1.72 -5.61 -6.69
C GLY A 33 -2.36 -4.23 -6.75
N ALA A 34 -3.22 -3.97 -7.75
CA ALA A 34 -3.94 -2.71 -7.86
C ALA A 34 -4.88 -2.47 -6.66
N VAL A 35 -5.59 -3.50 -6.22
CA VAL A 35 -6.45 -3.44 -5.03
C VAL A 35 -5.65 -3.18 -3.76
N LEU A 36 -4.51 -3.87 -3.58
CA LEU A 36 -3.61 -3.68 -2.44
C LEU A 36 -3.06 -2.25 -2.40
N GLN A 37 -2.62 -1.72 -3.54
CA GLN A 37 -2.12 -0.35 -3.63
C GLN A 37 -3.20 0.65 -3.21
N ALA A 38 -4.43 0.50 -3.71
CA ALA A 38 -5.54 1.36 -3.35
C ALA A 38 -5.90 1.25 -1.85
N ALA A 39 -5.84 0.03 -1.29
CA ALA A 39 -6.06 -0.20 0.14
C ALA A 39 -4.97 0.47 1.01
N ALA A 40 -3.70 0.40 0.60
CA ALA A 40 -2.60 1.02 1.33
C ALA A 40 -2.74 2.55 1.37
N VAL A 41 -3.06 3.18 0.24
CA VAL A 41 -3.34 4.62 0.17
C VAL A 41 -4.54 4.97 1.05
N HIS A 42 -5.60 4.15 1.01
CA HIS A 42 -6.79 4.37 1.82
C HIS A 42 -6.50 4.34 3.32
N LEU A 43 -5.73 3.36 3.80
CA LEU A 43 -5.36 3.25 5.21
C LEU A 43 -4.45 4.40 5.63
N ALA A 44 -3.46 4.76 4.81
CA ALA A 44 -2.58 5.89 5.09
C ALA A 44 -3.33 7.23 5.16
N LEU A 45 -4.42 7.39 4.37
CA LEU A 45 -5.28 8.57 4.41
C LEU A 45 -6.13 8.68 5.69
N ARG A 46 -6.40 7.54 6.34
CA ARG A 46 -7.22 7.45 7.57
C ARG A 46 -6.41 7.40 8.84
N ALA A 47 -5.09 7.26 8.74
CA ALA A 47 -4.21 7.24 9.90
C ALA A 47 -4.31 8.59 10.64
N GLU A 48 -4.75 8.54 11.88
CA GLU A 48 -4.72 9.66 12.81
C GLU A 48 -3.48 9.50 13.70
N GLY A 49 -2.43 10.28 13.40
CA GLY A 49 -1.17 10.23 14.14
C GLY A 49 -0.18 9.19 13.61
N SER A 50 0.54 8.51 14.51
CA SER A 50 1.60 7.57 14.16
C SER A 50 1.04 6.25 13.62
N ILE A 51 1.60 5.75 12.53
CA ILE A 51 1.20 4.46 11.93
C ILE A 51 1.95 3.34 12.64
N GLU A 52 1.20 2.43 13.26
CA GLU A 52 1.74 1.18 13.80
C GLU A 52 1.77 0.13 12.68
N VAL A 53 2.96 -0.43 12.45
CA VAL A 53 3.25 -1.27 11.28
C VAL A 53 2.43 -2.56 11.28
N LYS A 54 2.28 -3.23 12.43
CA LYS A 54 1.55 -4.51 12.51
C LYS A 54 0.07 -4.31 12.22
N ASN A 55 -0.54 -3.28 12.80
CA ASN A 55 -1.94 -2.92 12.60
C ASN A 55 -2.19 -2.56 11.14
N PHE A 56 -1.32 -1.75 10.53
CA PHE A 56 -1.43 -1.40 9.11
C PHE A 56 -1.41 -2.62 8.20
N ILE A 57 -0.47 -3.55 8.43
CA ILE A 57 -0.38 -4.81 7.66
C ILE A 57 -1.60 -5.71 7.90
N ASN A 58 -2.08 -5.81 9.15
CA ASN A 58 -3.25 -6.61 9.48
C ASN A 58 -4.52 -6.07 8.82
N GLU A 59 -4.72 -4.74 8.83
CA GLU A 59 -5.85 -4.11 8.14
C GLU A 59 -5.80 -4.32 6.62
N LEU A 60 -4.61 -4.22 6.01
CA LEU A 60 -4.43 -4.56 4.60
C LEU A 60 -4.85 -6.00 4.29
N LYS A 61 -4.41 -6.97 5.11
CA LYS A 61 -4.78 -8.38 4.98
C LYS A 61 -6.29 -8.58 5.06
N GLU A 62 -6.95 -7.92 5.99
CA GLU A 62 -8.40 -8.01 6.16
C GLU A 62 -9.16 -7.39 4.99
N ILE A 63 -8.67 -6.29 4.41
CA ILE A 63 -9.25 -5.71 3.19
C ILE A 63 -9.14 -6.69 2.02
N LEU A 64 -7.96 -7.29 1.80
CA LEU A 64 -7.75 -8.25 0.72
C LEU A 64 -8.65 -9.49 0.85
N ARG A 65 -8.75 -10.07 2.05
CA ARG A 65 -9.64 -11.23 2.32
C ARG A 65 -11.09 -10.95 1.97
N LYS A 66 -11.58 -9.73 2.27
CA LYS A 66 -12.95 -9.32 1.95
C LYS A 66 -13.19 -9.18 0.44
N VAL A 67 -12.17 -8.87 -0.34
CA VAL A 67 -12.28 -8.79 -1.81
C VAL A 67 -12.35 -10.18 -2.42
N GLU A 68 -11.50 -11.09 -1.95
CA GLU A 68 -11.49 -12.48 -2.38
C GLU A 68 -12.80 -13.21 -2.04
N GLY A 69 -13.42 -12.89 -0.90
CA GLY A 69 -14.69 -13.50 -0.48
C GLY A 69 -15.94 -13.02 -1.23
N VAL A 70 -15.85 -11.94 -2.02
CA VAL A 70 -17.01 -11.34 -2.73
C VAL A 70 -17.07 -11.79 -4.20
N GLU A 71 -15.95 -12.18 -4.80
CA GLU A 71 -15.90 -12.66 -6.18
C GLU A 71 -15.75 -14.19 -6.22
N ASN A 72 -16.90 -14.88 -6.15
CA ASN A 72 -17.04 -16.33 -6.28
C ASN A 72 -16.24 -16.91 -7.47
N GLY A 73 -15.17 -17.67 -7.18
CA GLY A 73 -14.67 -18.71 -8.08
C GLY A 73 -13.15 -18.79 -8.26
N HIS A 74 -12.40 -17.71 -8.06
CA HIS A 74 -10.93 -17.76 -8.09
C HIS A 74 -10.41 -17.74 -6.65
N LYS A 75 -10.36 -18.92 -6.04
CA LYS A 75 -9.69 -19.13 -4.76
C LYS A 75 -8.18 -18.97 -4.97
N MET A 76 -7.71 -17.74 -5.08
CA MET A 76 -6.28 -17.45 -5.04
C MET A 76 -5.87 -17.65 -3.59
N SER A 77 -5.33 -18.81 -3.25
CA SER A 77 -4.73 -19.03 -1.93
C SER A 77 -3.41 -18.26 -1.89
N ILE A 78 -3.49 -16.96 -1.67
CA ILE A 78 -2.29 -16.14 -1.52
C ILE A 78 -1.77 -16.44 -0.14
N ASP A 79 -0.70 -17.23 -0.10
CA ASP A 79 0.15 -17.29 1.06
C ASP A 79 0.74 -15.89 1.22
N MET A 80 0.11 -15.07 2.07
CA MET A 80 0.57 -13.72 2.37
C MET A 80 2.00 -13.70 2.91
N GLU A 81 2.47 -14.79 3.52
CA GLU A 81 3.88 -14.88 3.86
C GLU A 81 4.74 -15.13 2.64
N GLN A 82 4.30 -15.93 1.67
CA GLN A 82 4.98 -16.07 0.39
C GLN A 82 5.00 -14.74 -0.39
N PHE A 83 3.89 -14.01 -0.41
CA PHE A 83 3.80 -12.67 -1.01
C PHE A 83 4.74 -11.64 -0.36
N LEU A 84 5.00 -11.78 0.95
CA LEU A 84 5.96 -10.95 1.67
C LEU A 84 7.41 -11.47 1.56
N ARG A 85 7.61 -12.78 1.35
CA ARG A 85 8.91 -13.40 1.08
C ARG A 85 9.37 -13.13 -0.36
N ASP A 86 8.42 -13.10 -1.29
CA ASP A 86 8.59 -12.75 -2.71
C ASP A 86 8.51 -11.23 -2.90
N LEU A 87 9.09 -10.45 -1.97
CA LEU A 87 9.34 -9.03 -2.17
C LEU A 87 10.35 -8.89 -3.34
N GLY A 88 9.82 -8.93 -4.55
CA GLY A 88 10.55 -8.65 -5.78
C GLY A 88 10.67 -7.14 -6.00
N ASN A 89 11.71 -6.70 -6.68
CA ASN A 89 11.84 -5.33 -7.17
C ASN A 89 11.58 -5.24 -8.69
N ASP A 90 10.93 -6.25 -9.26
CA ASP A 90 10.64 -6.31 -10.69
C ASP A 90 9.36 -5.55 -11.07
N ILE A 91 9.12 -5.43 -12.38
CA ILE A 91 7.98 -4.76 -13.03
C ILE A 91 6.62 -5.40 -12.72
N SER A 92 6.57 -6.54 -12.02
CA SER A 92 5.32 -7.24 -11.76
C SER A 92 4.54 -6.58 -10.61
N ALA A 93 3.21 -6.67 -10.63
CA ALA A 93 2.38 -6.13 -9.56
C ALA A 93 2.63 -6.80 -8.19
N HIS A 94 3.11 -8.05 -8.18
CA HIS A 94 3.43 -8.78 -6.95
C HIS A 94 4.82 -8.42 -6.40
N GLY A 95 5.76 -7.97 -7.23
CA GLY A 95 7.02 -7.40 -6.76
C GLY A 95 6.88 -5.93 -6.37
N ALA A 96 6.35 -5.09 -7.27
CA ALA A 96 6.40 -3.65 -7.12
C ALA A 96 5.52 -3.10 -5.97
N VAL A 97 4.29 -3.62 -5.79
CA VAL A 97 3.36 -3.10 -4.76
C VAL A 97 3.82 -3.42 -3.34
N PRO A 98 4.21 -4.66 -3.00
CA PRO A 98 4.75 -4.98 -1.66
C PRO A 98 6.01 -4.20 -1.35
N THR A 99 6.90 -4.04 -2.32
CA THR A 99 8.12 -3.26 -2.19
C THR A 99 7.83 -1.78 -1.95
N ALA A 100 6.81 -1.22 -2.61
CA ALA A 100 6.36 0.15 -2.35
C ALA A 100 5.78 0.33 -0.94
N VAL A 101 4.93 -0.60 -0.48
CA VAL A 101 4.40 -0.61 0.90
C VAL A 101 5.54 -0.74 1.91
N TYR A 102 6.50 -1.63 1.66
CA TYR A 102 7.68 -1.78 2.51
C TYR A 102 8.52 -0.51 2.56
N ALA A 103 8.79 0.14 1.44
CA ALA A 103 9.55 1.39 1.37
C ALA A 103 8.89 2.49 2.22
N PHE A 104 7.56 2.60 2.15
CA PHE A 104 6.79 3.50 3.00
C PHE A 104 6.92 3.18 4.49
N LEU A 105 6.70 1.92 4.88
CA LEU A 105 6.76 1.48 6.28
C LEU A 105 8.17 1.66 6.87
N LYS A 106 9.20 1.34 6.08
CA LYS A 106 10.60 1.53 6.48
C LYS A 106 10.93 3.02 6.71
N ALA A 107 10.38 3.89 5.88
CA ALA A 107 10.55 5.34 5.98
C ALA A 107 9.75 5.99 7.12
N LEU A 108 8.90 5.26 7.85
CA LEU A 108 8.29 5.77 9.08
C LEU A 108 9.35 6.13 10.14
N GLN A 109 10.50 5.45 10.10
CA GLN A 109 11.64 5.73 10.95
C GLN A 109 12.74 6.52 10.21
N PRO A 110 13.50 7.39 10.91
CA PRO A 110 14.67 8.04 10.32
C PRO A 110 15.71 7.04 9.79
N LEU A 111 16.36 7.40 8.69
CA LEU A 111 17.51 6.65 8.17
C LEU A 111 18.80 7.27 8.70
N SER A 112 19.75 6.43 9.12
CA SER A 112 21.09 6.88 9.56
C SER A 112 21.89 7.51 8.41
N GLU A 113 21.73 6.97 7.21
CA GLU A 113 22.53 7.30 6.03
C GLU A 113 21.99 8.48 5.21
N PHE A 114 20.71 8.82 5.38
CA PHE A 114 20.07 9.93 4.67
C PHE A 114 19.19 10.73 5.62
N LYS A 115 19.70 11.89 6.05
CA LYS A 115 19.02 12.78 6.98
C LYS A 115 18.04 13.68 6.23
N THR A 116 16.76 13.49 6.51
CA THR A 116 15.70 14.38 6.02
C THR A 116 14.58 14.46 7.04
N SER A 117 13.98 15.65 7.16
CA SER A 117 12.76 15.88 7.93
C SER A 117 11.50 15.46 7.16
N SER A 118 11.58 15.29 5.84
CA SER A 118 10.41 14.88 5.05
C SER A 118 10.34 13.36 4.97
N GLY A 119 9.31 12.78 5.59
CA GLY A 119 9.05 11.35 5.46
C GLY A 119 8.72 10.92 4.03
N VAL A 120 8.10 11.79 3.23
CA VAL A 120 7.85 11.51 1.79
C VAL A 120 9.17 11.38 1.02
N VAL A 121 10.10 12.32 1.22
CA VAL A 121 11.43 12.26 0.57
C VAL A 121 12.19 11.02 1.05
N ARG A 122 12.07 10.67 2.33
CA ARG A 122 12.66 9.44 2.87
C ARG A 122 12.06 8.18 2.25
N THR A 123 10.76 8.15 2.00
CA THR A 123 10.09 7.04 1.30
C THR A 123 10.59 6.89 -0.13
N ILE A 124 10.64 8.00 -0.89
CA ILE A 124 11.14 8.00 -2.27
C ILE A 124 12.60 7.51 -2.31
N PHE A 125 13.45 8.04 -1.42
CA PHE A 125 14.84 7.60 -1.33
C PHE A 125 14.96 6.10 -1.01
N THR A 126 14.12 5.60 -0.09
CA THR A 126 14.09 4.18 0.27
C THR A 126 13.66 3.32 -0.93
N ALA A 127 12.63 3.74 -1.67
CA ALA A 127 12.16 3.05 -2.87
C ALA A 127 13.25 2.95 -3.95
N ILE A 128 13.93 4.07 -4.26
CA ILE A 128 15.03 4.10 -5.23
C ILE A 128 16.16 3.16 -4.81
N ARG A 129 16.47 3.11 -3.50
CA ARG A 129 17.51 2.23 -2.96
C ARG A 129 17.24 0.74 -3.11
N LEU A 130 15.97 0.34 -3.15
CA LEU A 130 15.59 -1.07 -3.33
C LEU A 130 15.82 -1.54 -4.78
N GLY A 131 16.09 -0.61 -5.71
CA GLY A 131 16.44 -0.91 -7.10
C GLY A 131 15.25 -1.45 -7.90
N GLY A 132 15.55 -1.97 -9.10
CA GLY A 132 14.54 -2.55 -9.98
C GLY A 132 13.67 -1.49 -10.69
N ASP A 133 12.35 -1.66 -10.68
CA ASP A 133 11.39 -0.74 -11.32
C ASP A 133 11.14 0.53 -10.46
N THR A 134 12.21 1.29 -10.27
CA THR A 134 12.27 2.36 -9.25
C THR A 134 11.25 3.48 -9.47
N ASP A 135 10.87 3.79 -10.71
CA ASP A 135 9.88 4.81 -11.04
C ASP A 135 8.47 4.39 -10.59
N THR A 136 8.05 3.16 -10.89
CA THR A 136 6.77 2.58 -10.46
C THR A 136 6.73 2.42 -8.94
N ILE A 137 7.77 1.81 -8.35
CA ILE A 137 7.84 1.57 -6.89
C ILE A 137 7.84 2.91 -6.15
N SER A 138 8.63 3.89 -6.58
CA SER A 138 8.70 5.20 -5.93
C SER A 138 7.39 5.96 -6.06
N SER A 139 6.74 5.92 -7.23
CA SER A 139 5.44 6.57 -7.43
C SER A 139 4.36 5.98 -6.52
N MET A 140 4.30 4.65 -6.41
CA MET A 140 3.37 3.97 -5.50
C MET A 140 3.67 4.27 -4.04
N ALA A 141 4.93 4.19 -3.62
CA ALA A 141 5.34 4.45 -2.25
C ALA A 141 5.07 5.92 -1.84
N ALA A 142 5.35 6.87 -2.73
CA ALA A 142 5.07 8.28 -2.52
C ALA A 142 3.57 8.55 -2.37
N SER A 143 2.72 7.89 -3.17
CA SER A 143 1.25 8.03 -3.07
C SER A 143 0.70 7.56 -1.72
N ILE A 144 1.32 6.55 -1.10
CA ILE A 144 0.98 6.10 0.25
C ILE A 144 1.51 7.10 1.29
N ALA A 145 2.75 7.59 1.11
CA ALA A 145 3.43 8.47 2.04
C ALA A 145 2.82 9.88 2.16
N GLY A 146 2.16 10.38 1.11
CA GLY A 146 1.68 11.76 1.02
C GLY A 146 0.90 12.24 2.25
N LYS A 147 -0.17 11.53 2.65
CA LYS A 147 -0.91 11.86 3.87
C LYS A 147 -0.27 11.26 5.13
N GLY A 148 0.32 10.08 5.01
CA GLY A 148 0.93 9.36 6.13
C GLY A 148 1.97 10.20 6.90
N PHE A 149 2.68 11.11 6.22
CA PHE A 149 3.57 12.07 6.88
C PHE A 149 2.97 13.47 7.04
N SER A 150 1.98 13.87 6.24
CA SER A 150 1.29 15.15 6.42
C SER A 150 0.54 15.25 7.76
N CYS A 151 0.24 14.13 8.43
CA CYS A 151 -0.36 14.12 9.77
C CYS A 151 0.67 14.02 10.92
N VAL A 152 1.91 13.63 10.62
CA VAL A 152 2.96 13.42 11.65
C VAL A 152 3.71 14.72 11.96
N TYR A 153 3.69 15.68 11.05
CA TYR A 153 4.22 17.02 11.26
C TYR A 153 3.10 18.00 11.52
N ASN A 154 2.59 18.02 12.76
CA ASN A 154 2.11 19.28 13.32
C ASN A 154 3.35 20.19 13.42
N VAL A 155 3.58 20.95 12.36
CA VAL A 155 4.55 22.04 12.38
C VAL A 155 4.05 22.99 13.46
N VAL A 156 4.77 22.98 14.58
CA VAL A 156 4.83 24.15 15.47
C VAL A 156 5.37 25.27 14.58
N VAL A 157 4.45 26.10 14.07
CA VAL A 157 4.78 27.42 13.54
C VAL A 157 4.87 28.36 14.73
#